data_AF-A0A7L0YC30-F1
#
_entry.id   AF-A0A7L0YC30-F1
#
_cell.length_a   1.000
_cell.length_b   1.000
_cell.length_c   1.000
_cell.angle_alpha   90.00
_cell.angle_beta   90.00
_cell.angle_gamma   90.00
#
_symmetry.space_group_name_H-M   'P 1'
#
loop_
_entity.id
_entity.type
_entity.pdbx_description
1 polymer ?
#
loop_
_entity_poly.entity_id
_entity_poly.type
_entity_poly.pdbx_seq_one_letter_code
_entity_poly.pdbx_strand_id
1 'polypeptide(L)'
;LSLTIARVVQRLQGSSLHSQLERQARVSLHKPEIKLESLKEDIKDFLKTSGWEKKLQNAVYSELNVFPSPCHPAAPPEHIKEPLAYMRKAQGSWEKRILKSLNSMCTELNIPLAQKRPANEQKELLNKWNEMGTDEPDLSLFRPVYAPKDFLEVLMNLRNPNYENGEQPSFRSHLGLIQVPLKVKDIPELKEDFSELGLNIGQLGIDDSAQVPPEFFENEHVRVGQKVLAEQDSAAAQQYVRQGCPTALRADLWALILNISNQPEDILYYEQLKSNVIQHDLLVDSLIYKDVKLTASNDDYYFVFEDYLYQV
;
A
#
# COMPACT_ATOMS: atom_id res chain seq x y z
N LEU A 1 -8.11 -19.37 19.03
CA LEU A 1 -7.28 -18.30 19.63
C LEU A 1 -5.78 -18.61 19.62
N SER A 2 -5.33 -19.79 20.09
CA SER A 2 -3.89 -20.11 20.21
C SER A 2 -3.11 -20.11 18.89
N LEU A 3 -3.69 -20.62 17.78
CA LEU A 3 -3.03 -20.66 16.48
C LEU A 3 -2.80 -19.26 15.87
N THR A 4 -3.79 -18.37 15.98
CA THR A 4 -3.69 -16.98 15.51
C THR A 4 -2.61 -16.23 16.28
N ILE A 5 -2.60 -16.36 17.61
CA ILE A 5 -1.58 -15.76 18.46
C ILE A 5 -0.18 -16.29 18.09
N ALA A 6 -0.02 -17.61 17.92
CA ALA A 6 1.26 -18.21 17.56
C ALA A 6 1.81 -17.67 16.21
N ARG A 7 0.94 -17.48 15.21
CA ARG A 7 1.31 -16.92 13.90
C ARG A 7 1.68 -15.44 13.96
N VAL A 8 0.91 -14.64 14.69
CA VAL A 8 1.22 -13.22 14.93
C VAL A 8 2.58 -13.11 15.61
N VAL A 9 2.82 -13.88 16.67
CA VAL A 9 4.11 -13.90 17.38
C VAL A 9 5.26 -14.29 16.44
N GLN A 10 5.10 -15.33 15.61
CA GLN A 10 6.13 -15.77 14.67
C GLN A 10 6.51 -14.66 13.67
N ARG A 11 5.54 -13.91 13.14
CA ARG A 11 5.80 -12.79 12.22
C ARG A 11 6.49 -11.64 12.92
N LEU A 12 5.99 -11.25 14.09
CA LEU A 12 6.58 -10.17 14.86
C LEU A 12 8.01 -10.50 15.28
N GLN A 13 8.32 -11.75 15.62
CA GLN A 13 9.70 -12.19 15.91
C GLN A 13 10.67 -11.97 14.74
N GLY A 14 10.20 -12.07 13.49
CA GLY A 14 10.99 -11.80 12.28
C GLY A 14 11.07 -10.32 11.89
N SER A 15 10.38 -9.43 12.63
CA SER A 15 10.31 -8.00 12.31
C SER A 15 11.41 -7.18 12.99
N SER A 16 11.67 -5.98 12.45
CA SER A 16 12.54 -4.99 13.09
C SER A 16 12.01 -4.57 14.47
N LEU A 17 10.68 -4.56 14.67
CA LEU A 17 10.06 -4.21 15.95
C LEU A 17 10.50 -5.14 17.08
N HIS A 18 10.66 -6.45 16.83
CA HIS A 18 11.13 -7.37 17.86
C HIS A 18 12.56 -7.04 18.30
N SER A 19 13.45 -6.77 17.35
CA SER A 19 14.83 -6.36 17.62
C SER A 19 14.89 -5.02 18.37
N GLN A 20 14.01 -4.07 18.02
CA GLN A 20 13.90 -2.78 18.71
C GLN A 20 13.39 -2.95 20.15
N LEU A 21 12.36 -3.76 20.37
CA LEU A 21 11.83 -4.07 21.70
C LEU A 21 12.90 -4.73 22.58
N GLU A 22 13.64 -5.70 22.03
CA GLU A 22 14.73 -6.36 22.74
C GLU A 22 15.84 -5.38 23.12
N ARG A 23 16.26 -4.53 22.18
CA ARG A 23 17.26 -3.48 22.43
C ARG A 23 16.82 -2.56 23.57
N GLN A 24 15.55 -2.16 23.59
CA GLN A 24 15.02 -1.24 24.60
C GLN A 24 14.86 -1.90 25.97
N ALA A 25 14.44 -3.17 26.01
CA ALA A 25 14.45 -3.95 27.24
C ALA A 25 15.88 -4.06 27.81
N ARG A 26 16.89 -4.31 26.97
CA ARG A 26 18.31 -4.33 27.39
C ARG A 26 18.80 -2.98 27.89
N VAL A 27 18.43 -1.88 27.23
CA VAL A 27 18.77 -0.52 27.70
C VAL A 27 18.14 -0.25 29.07
N SER A 28 16.90 -0.68 29.29
CA SER A 28 16.18 -0.46 30.55
C SER A 28 16.85 -1.10 31.77
N LEU A 29 17.64 -2.17 31.58
CA LEU A 29 18.39 -2.83 32.66
C LEU A 29 19.37 -1.91 33.40
N HIS A 30 19.78 -0.81 32.78
CA HIS A 30 20.69 0.17 33.39
C HIS A 30 19.95 1.21 34.23
N LYS A 31 18.61 1.19 34.26
CA LYS A 31 17.81 2.12 35.04
C LYS A 31 17.71 1.68 36.50
N PRO A 32 17.83 2.59 37.47
CA PRO A 32 17.77 2.28 38.89
C PRO A 32 16.39 1.78 39.36
N GLU A 33 15.35 2.02 38.56
CA GLU A 33 13.97 1.59 38.82
C GLU A 33 13.76 0.09 38.57
N ILE A 34 14.61 -0.55 37.78
CA ILE A 34 14.49 -1.96 37.41
C ILE A 34 15.27 -2.81 38.41
N LYS A 35 14.56 -3.65 39.17
CA LYS A 35 15.17 -4.53 40.17
C LYS A 35 15.26 -5.96 39.66
N LEU A 36 16.28 -6.70 40.09
CA LEU A 36 16.44 -8.10 39.70
C LEU A 36 15.28 -8.98 40.20
N GLU A 37 14.73 -8.66 41.37
CA GLU A 37 13.65 -9.38 42.05
C GLU A 37 12.30 -9.26 41.31
N SER A 38 12.05 -8.11 40.67
CA SER A 38 10.82 -7.79 39.93
C SER A 38 11.06 -7.60 38.44
N LEU A 39 12.20 -8.06 37.91
CA LEU A 39 12.73 -7.76 36.58
C LEU A 39 11.70 -7.85 35.46
N LYS A 40 10.91 -8.93 35.45
CA LYS A 40 9.89 -9.17 34.42
C LYS A 40 8.78 -8.12 34.44
N GLU A 41 8.29 -7.77 35.62
CA GLU A 41 7.20 -6.80 35.75
C GLU A 41 7.73 -5.37 35.58
N ASP A 42 8.91 -5.07 36.11
CA ASP A 42 9.56 -3.78 35.93
C ASP A 42 9.85 -3.47 34.45
N ILE A 43 10.33 -4.47 33.67
CA ILE A 43 10.53 -4.31 32.23
C ILE A 43 9.20 -4.11 31.49
N LYS A 44 8.14 -4.85 31.87
CA LYS A 44 6.82 -4.66 31.26
C LYS A 44 6.30 -3.25 31.53
N ASP A 45 6.36 -2.79 32.77
CA ASP A 45 5.87 -1.47 33.16
C ASP A 45 6.70 -0.35 32.52
N PHE A 46 8.01 -0.56 32.37
CA PHE A 46 8.85 0.29 31.54
C PHE A 46 8.36 0.34 30.09
N LEU A 47 8.15 -0.81 29.43
CA LEU A 47 7.68 -0.86 28.03
C LEU A 47 6.29 -0.23 27.86
N LYS A 48 5.42 -0.33 28.87
CA LYS A 48 4.11 0.34 28.89
C LYS A 48 4.26 1.86 28.92
N THR A 49 4.99 2.36 29.93
CA THR A 49 5.15 3.81 30.16
C THR A 49 5.99 4.51 29.09
N SER A 50 6.87 3.77 28.39
CA SER A 50 7.69 4.29 27.28
C SER A 50 7.01 4.19 25.91
N GLY A 51 5.76 3.75 25.84
CA GLY A 51 4.96 3.68 24.61
C GLY A 51 5.25 2.48 23.70
N TRP A 52 6.17 1.59 24.09
CA TRP A 52 6.48 0.37 23.33
C TRP A 52 5.33 -0.64 23.34
N GLU A 53 4.53 -0.68 24.42
CA GLU A 53 3.30 -1.47 24.44
C GLU A 53 2.34 -1.03 23.33
N LYS A 54 2.12 0.29 23.16
CA LYS A 54 1.23 0.81 22.11
C LYS A 54 1.74 0.47 20.71
N LYS A 55 3.06 0.58 20.46
CA LYS A 55 3.67 0.13 19.20
C LYS A 55 3.44 -1.35 18.93
N LEU A 56 3.58 -2.19 19.96
CA LEU A 56 3.31 -3.62 19.84
C LEU A 56 1.82 -3.89 19.57
N GLN A 57 0.92 -3.20 20.26
CA GLN A 57 -0.54 -3.29 20.04
C GLN A 57 -0.89 -2.92 18.59
N ASN A 58 -0.36 -1.82 18.06
CA ASN A 58 -0.58 -1.41 16.68
C ASN A 58 -0.06 -2.44 15.68
N ALA A 59 1.12 -3.02 15.91
CA ALA A 59 1.68 -4.06 15.05
C ALA A 59 0.85 -5.35 15.09
N VAL A 60 0.39 -5.76 16.28
CA VAL A 60 -0.54 -6.89 16.44
C VAL A 60 -1.85 -6.62 15.70
N TYR A 61 -2.41 -5.41 15.84
CA TYR A 61 -3.65 -5.02 15.17
C TYR A 61 -3.51 -5.03 13.65
N SER A 62 -2.41 -4.50 13.12
CA SER A 62 -2.09 -4.56 11.69
C SER A 62 -2.02 -6.00 11.18
N GLU A 63 -1.31 -6.88 11.89
CA GLU A 63 -1.25 -8.30 11.55
C GLU A 63 -2.64 -8.95 11.56
N LEU A 64 -3.46 -8.67 12.57
CA LEU A 64 -4.83 -9.20 12.67
C LEU A 64 -5.71 -8.77 11.49
N ASN A 65 -5.54 -7.56 10.95
CA ASN A 65 -6.27 -7.08 9.78
C ASN A 65 -5.80 -7.72 8.46
N VAL A 66 -4.54 -8.15 8.39
CA VAL A 66 -3.99 -8.87 7.22
C VAL A 66 -4.34 -10.36 7.25
N PHE A 67 -4.68 -10.92 8.42
CA PHE A 67 -5.13 -12.31 8.51
C PHE A 67 -6.57 -12.47 8.01
N PRO A 68 -6.81 -13.21 6.91
CA PRO A 68 -8.17 -13.65 6.63
C PRO A 68 -8.67 -14.47 7.82
N SER A 69 -9.95 -14.32 8.13
CA SER A 69 -10.64 -15.19 9.10
C SER A 69 -10.25 -16.65 8.82
N PRO A 70 -9.93 -17.45 9.85
CA PRO A 70 -9.56 -18.84 9.64
C PRO A 70 -10.67 -19.54 8.85
N CYS A 71 -10.39 -19.84 7.58
CA CYS A 71 -11.26 -20.68 6.78
C CYS A 71 -11.37 -22.04 7.48
N HIS A 72 -12.55 -22.66 7.36
CA HIS A 72 -13.02 -23.84 8.08
C HIS A 72 -11.89 -24.74 8.61
N PRO A 73 -11.84 -25.08 9.92
CA PRO A 73 -10.70 -25.73 10.58
C PRO A 73 -10.27 -27.09 10.00
N ALA A 74 -11.07 -27.69 9.12
CA ALA A 74 -10.80 -28.96 8.44
C ALA A 74 -10.27 -28.82 6.99
N ALA A 75 -10.10 -27.61 6.45
CA ALA A 75 -9.59 -27.43 5.08
C ALA A 75 -8.06 -27.63 5.03
N PRO A 76 -7.52 -28.53 4.19
CA PRO A 76 -6.08 -28.63 3.95
C PRO A 76 -5.50 -27.29 3.45
N PRO A 77 -4.23 -26.92 3.76
CA PRO A 77 -3.59 -25.70 3.27
C PRO A 77 -3.66 -25.51 1.75
N GLU A 78 -3.62 -26.61 1.02
CA GLU A 78 -3.75 -26.69 -0.45
C GLU A 78 -5.15 -26.30 -0.95
N HIS A 79 -6.18 -26.44 -0.11
CA HIS A 79 -7.57 -26.03 -0.38
C HIS A 79 -7.91 -24.64 0.18
N ILE A 80 -7.00 -24.03 0.96
CA ILE A 80 -7.20 -22.71 1.57
C ILE A 80 -6.82 -21.57 0.61
N LYS A 81 -6.05 -21.85 -0.44
CA LYS A 81 -5.63 -20.87 -1.44
C LYS A 81 -6.02 -21.32 -2.83
N GLU A 82 -6.48 -20.38 -3.64
CA GLU A 82 -6.68 -20.60 -5.06
C GLU A 82 -5.38 -21.10 -5.72
N PRO A 83 -5.42 -22.19 -6.51
CA PRO A 83 -4.25 -22.67 -7.22
C PRO A 83 -3.81 -21.66 -8.29
N LEU A 84 -2.90 -20.74 -7.94
CA LEU A 84 -2.40 -19.69 -8.84
C LEU A 84 -1.51 -20.20 -9.98
N ALA A 85 -1.46 -21.51 -10.24
CA ALA A 85 -0.61 -22.10 -11.28
C ALA A 85 -0.97 -21.60 -12.68
N TYR A 86 -2.27 -21.49 -12.99
CA TYR A 86 -2.75 -20.94 -14.27
C TYR A 86 -2.39 -19.46 -14.40
N MET A 87 -2.50 -18.68 -13.32
CA MET A 87 -2.06 -17.27 -13.29
C MET A 87 -0.56 -17.13 -13.51
N ARG A 88 0.26 -17.91 -12.81
CA ARG A 88 1.73 -17.90 -13.00
C ARG A 88 2.13 -18.30 -14.42
N LYS A 89 1.42 -19.27 -15.02
CA LYS A 89 1.64 -19.66 -16.43
C LYS A 89 1.29 -18.53 -17.39
N ALA A 90 0.16 -17.86 -17.17
CA ALA A 90 -0.25 -16.70 -17.98
C ALA A 90 0.74 -15.54 -17.81
N GLN A 91 1.13 -15.22 -16.58
CA GLN A 91 2.15 -14.21 -16.25
C GLN A 91 3.47 -14.51 -16.96
N GLY A 92 4.03 -15.73 -16.82
CA GLY A 92 5.28 -16.08 -17.46
C GLY A 92 5.20 -16.07 -19.00
N SER A 93 4.03 -16.33 -19.58
CA SER A 93 3.82 -16.23 -21.03
C SER A 93 3.76 -14.76 -21.48
N TRP A 94 3.11 -13.91 -20.68
CA TRP A 94 3.05 -12.46 -20.90
C TRP A 94 4.43 -11.81 -20.77
N GLU A 95 5.17 -12.10 -19.70
CA GLU A 95 6.53 -11.60 -19.48
C GLU A 95 7.46 -11.96 -20.65
N LYS A 96 7.40 -13.20 -21.16
CA LYS A 96 8.16 -13.59 -22.36
C LYS A 96 7.83 -12.75 -23.59
N ARG A 97 6.54 -12.41 -23.79
CA ARG A 97 6.10 -11.54 -24.89
C ARG A 97 6.65 -10.13 -24.73
N ILE A 98 6.55 -9.55 -23.53
CA ILE A 98 7.08 -8.23 -23.21
C ILE A 98 8.60 -8.18 -23.40
N LEU A 99 9.33 -9.16 -22.86
CA LEU A 99 10.79 -9.26 -23.01
C LEU A 99 11.21 -9.36 -24.48
N LYS A 100 10.47 -10.10 -25.31
CA LYS A 100 10.74 -10.17 -26.75
C LYS A 100 10.56 -8.80 -27.42
N SER A 101 9.51 -8.07 -27.05
CA SER A 101 9.23 -6.72 -27.57
C SER A 101 10.31 -5.72 -27.14
N LEU A 102 10.70 -5.76 -25.86
CA LEU A 102 11.76 -4.92 -25.28
C LEU A 102 13.11 -5.14 -25.99
N ASN A 103 13.54 -6.40 -26.12
CA ASN A 103 14.79 -6.75 -26.80
C ASN A 103 14.77 -6.35 -28.29
N SER A 104 13.62 -6.50 -28.96
CA SER A 104 13.45 -6.04 -30.34
C SER A 104 13.62 -4.53 -30.45
N MET A 105 13.08 -3.77 -29.49
CA MET A 105 13.22 -2.31 -29.46
C MET A 105 14.67 -1.88 -29.18
N CYS A 106 15.36 -2.53 -28.23
CA CYS A 106 16.79 -2.29 -27.97
C CYS A 106 17.62 -2.47 -29.25
N THR A 107 17.34 -3.54 -30.00
CA THR A 107 18.05 -3.85 -31.25
C THR A 107 17.78 -2.81 -32.34
N GLU A 108 16.53 -2.35 -32.46
CA GLU A 108 16.12 -1.38 -33.48
C GLU A 108 16.64 0.03 -33.22
N LEU A 109 16.54 0.49 -31.97
CA LEU A 109 16.98 1.83 -31.57
C LEU A 109 18.49 1.87 -31.25
N ASN A 110 19.16 0.71 -31.25
CA ASN A 110 20.55 0.55 -30.85
C ASN A 110 20.83 1.13 -29.45
N ILE A 111 19.95 0.84 -28.50
CA ILE A 111 20.03 1.28 -27.10
C ILE A 111 20.14 0.08 -26.16
N PRO A 112 21.00 0.15 -25.12
CA PRO A 112 21.08 -0.89 -24.11
C PRO A 112 19.86 -0.88 -23.19
N LEU A 113 19.61 -2.00 -22.51
CA LEU A 113 18.57 -2.09 -21.47
C LEU A 113 18.90 -1.23 -20.25
N ALA A 114 20.18 -1.17 -19.90
CA ALA A 114 20.72 -0.41 -18.80
C ALA A 114 22.12 0.08 -19.18
N GLN A 115 22.41 1.34 -18.89
CA GLN A 115 23.74 1.90 -19.05
C GLN A 115 24.06 2.87 -17.93
N LYS A 116 25.36 3.08 -17.68
CA LYS A 116 25.80 4.11 -16.75
C LYS A 116 25.69 5.48 -17.43
N ARG A 117 25.02 6.44 -16.80
CA ARG A 117 24.92 7.81 -17.33
C ARG A 117 26.27 8.50 -17.38
N PRO A 118 26.54 9.34 -18.39
CA PRO A 118 27.67 10.26 -18.40
C PRO A 118 27.68 11.18 -17.18
N ALA A 119 28.88 11.61 -16.76
CA ALA A 119 29.03 12.46 -15.57
C ALA A 119 28.32 13.82 -15.70
N ASN A 120 28.18 14.35 -16.92
CA ASN A 120 27.47 15.60 -17.17
C ASN A 120 25.97 15.45 -16.88
N GLU A 121 25.33 14.40 -17.42
CA GLU A 121 23.91 14.11 -17.17
C GLU A 121 23.65 13.83 -15.69
N GLN A 122 24.54 13.11 -15.01
CA GLN A 122 24.42 12.89 -13.56
C GLN A 122 24.40 14.21 -12.78
N LYS A 123 25.25 15.18 -13.17
CA LYS A 123 25.29 16.50 -12.56
C LYS A 123 24.02 17.31 -12.84
N GLU A 124 23.49 17.21 -14.04
CA GLU A 124 22.22 17.87 -14.41
C GLU A 124 21.04 17.31 -13.61
N LEU A 125 20.90 15.98 -13.54
CA LEU A 125 19.86 15.31 -12.75
C LEU A 125 19.95 15.65 -11.26
N LEU A 126 21.17 15.74 -10.71
CA LEU A 126 21.36 16.13 -9.31
C LEU A 126 20.85 17.55 -9.04
N ASN A 127 21.12 18.48 -9.96
CA ASN A 127 20.71 19.88 -9.83
C ASN A 127 19.20 20.06 -9.99
N LYS A 128 18.57 19.24 -10.85
CA LYS A 128 17.14 19.32 -11.19
C LYS A 128 16.27 18.29 -10.48
N TRP A 129 16.79 17.55 -9.49
CA TRP A 129 16.09 16.41 -8.89
C TRP A 129 14.67 16.74 -8.42
N ASN A 130 14.48 17.93 -7.85
CA ASN A 130 13.18 18.38 -7.33
C ASN A 130 12.24 18.94 -8.42
N GLU A 131 12.73 19.14 -9.64
CA GLU A 131 11.99 19.72 -10.77
C GLU A 131 11.67 18.68 -11.86
N MET A 132 12.16 17.43 -11.72
CA MET A 132 12.01 16.37 -12.74
C MET A 132 10.56 16.04 -13.10
N GLY A 133 9.60 16.34 -12.22
CA GLY A 133 8.17 16.17 -12.53
C GLY A 133 7.71 17.03 -13.71
N THR A 134 8.40 18.15 -13.97
CA THR A 134 8.11 19.10 -15.07
C THR A 134 8.87 18.81 -16.36
N ASP A 135 9.88 17.94 -16.31
CA ASP A 135 10.68 17.62 -17.49
C ASP A 135 9.87 16.74 -18.46
N GLU A 136 9.78 17.17 -19.72
CA GLU A 136 9.14 16.42 -20.80
C GLU A 136 10.18 15.83 -21.77
N PRO A 137 10.63 14.57 -21.57
CA PRO A 137 11.52 13.91 -22.51
C PRO A 137 10.82 13.62 -23.83
N ASP A 138 11.56 13.69 -24.93
CA ASP A 138 11.09 13.23 -26.23
C ASP A 138 11.05 11.69 -26.24
N LEU A 139 9.84 11.14 -26.30
CA LEU A 139 9.58 9.70 -26.32
C LEU A 139 9.02 9.22 -27.66
N SER A 140 9.18 10.01 -28.73
CA SER A 140 8.68 9.69 -30.07
C SER A 140 9.20 8.34 -30.59
N LEU A 141 10.47 8.02 -30.31
CA LEU A 141 11.15 6.82 -30.76
C LEU A 141 10.73 5.53 -30.02
N PHE A 142 10.24 5.65 -28.78
CA PHE A 142 9.90 4.49 -27.96
C PHE A 142 8.47 4.03 -28.25
N ARG A 143 8.26 2.94 -28.98
CA ARG A 143 6.90 2.39 -29.15
C ARG A 143 6.42 1.67 -27.88
N PRO A 144 5.11 1.60 -27.58
CA PRO A 144 4.60 0.74 -26.52
C PRO A 144 5.03 -0.72 -26.72
N VAL A 145 5.39 -1.40 -25.62
CA VAL A 145 5.84 -2.81 -25.68
C VAL A 145 4.69 -3.81 -25.80
N TYR A 146 3.45 -3.37 -25.55
CA TYR A 146 2.21 -4.11 -25.78
C TYR A 146 1.07 -3.16 -26.18
N ALA A 147 0.03 -3.69 -26.82
CA ALA A 147 -1.23 -2.97 -26.99
C ALA A 147 -2.22 -3.35 -25.88
N PRO A 148 -3.07 -2.43 -25.37
CA PRO A 148 -4.07 -2.75 -24.35
C PRO A 148 -5.01 -3.91 -24.73
N LYS A 149 -5.35 -4.03 -26.02
CA LYS A 149 -6.15 -5.13 -26.56
C LYS A 149 -5.47 -6.50 -26.35
N ASP A 150 -4.16 -6.57 -26.56
CA ASP A 150 -3.41 -7.81 -26.36
C ASP A 150 -3.46 -8.27 -24.89
N PHE A 151 -3.35 -7.32 -23.97
CA PHE A 151 -3.43 -7.61 -22.55
C PHE A 151 -4.84 -8.05 -22.15
N LEU A 152 -5.87 -7.36 -22.65
CA LEU A 152 -7.27 -7.74 -22.44
C LEU A 152 -7.55 -9.16 -22.95
N GLU A 153 -7.04 -9.54 -24.12
CA GLU A 153 -7.17 -10.90 -24.65
C GLU A 153 -6.53 -11.95 -23.72
N VAL A 154 -5.38 -11.64 -23.12
CA VAL A 154 -4.77 -12.53 -22.11
C VAL A 154 -5.66 -12.68 -20.88
N LEU A 155 -6.24 -11.58 -20.40
CA LEU A 155 -7.15 -11.59 -19.25
C LEU A 155 -8.45 -12.36 -19.53
N MET A 156 -9.04 -12.18 -20.71
CA MET A 156 -10.24 -12.91 -21.15
C MET A 156 -10.02 -14.42 -21.25
N ASN A 157 -8.80 -14.84 -21.60
CA ASN A 157 -8.43 -16.24 -21.72
C ASN A 157 -7.96 -16.87 -20.40
N LEU A 158 -7.87 -16.09 -19.32
CA LEU A 158 -7.51 -16.60 -18.02
C LEU A 158 -8.66 -17.45 -17.45
N ARG A 159 -8.49 -18.76 -17.42
CA ARG A 159 -9.48 -19.71 -16.89
C ARG A 159 -9.06 -20.20 -15.51
N ASN A 160 -9.90 -19.95 -14.52
CA ASN A 160 -9.75 -20.56 -13.20
C ASN A 160 -10.26 -22.01 -13.24
N PRO A 161 -9.44 -23.00 -12.86
CA PRO A 161 -9.87 -24.39 -12.73
C PRO A 161 -11.06 -24.59 -11.78
N ASN A 162 -11.23 -23.73 -10.77
CA ASN A 162 -12.36 -23.79 -9.83
C ASN A 162 -13.68 -23.31 -10.43
N TYR A 163 -13.66 -22.69 -11.62
CA TYR A 163 -14.83 -22.21 -12.35
C TYR A 163 -15.13 -23.05 -13.59
N GLU A 164 -14.72 -24.32 -13.62
CA GLU A 164 -15.27 -25.31 -14.56
C GLU A 164 -16.75 -25.57 -14.21
N ASN A 165 -17.59 -24.57 -14.47
CA ASN A 165 -19.02 -24.71 -14.44
C ASN A 165 -19.42 -25.46 -15.71
N GLY A 166 -19.97 -26.65 -15.53
CA GLY A 166 -20.72 -27.36 -16.56
C GLY A 166 -21.70 -26.41 -17.25
N GLU A 167 -21.76 -26.54 -18.56
CA GLU A 167 -22.48 -25.75 -19.56
C GLU A 167 -23.96 -25.48 -19.23
N GLN A 168 -24.24 -24.53 -18.33
CA GLN A 168 -25.55 -23.93 -18.19
C GLN A 168 -25.42 -22.40 -18.31
N PRO A 169 -25.78 -21.82 -19.47
CA PRO A 169 -25.78 -20.38 -19.66
C PRO A 169 -26.71 -19.73 -18.64
N SER A 170 -26.17 -18.90 -17.74
CA SER A 170 -26.96 -18.06 -16.86
C SER A 170 -26.89 -16.60 -17.34
N PHE A 171 -27.90 -15.79 -17.01
CA PHE A 171 -27.89 -14.35 -17.34
C PHE A 171 -26.58 -13.64 -16.91
N ARG A 172 -25.96 -14.11 -15.81
CA ARG A 172 -24.69 -13.58 -15.30
C ARG A 172 -23.51 -13.84 -16.24
N SER A 173 -23.52 -14.94 -16.99
CA SER A 173 -22.48 -15.27 -17.98
C SER A 173 -22.42 -14.31 -19.18
N HIS A 174 -23.41 -13.42 -19.33
CA HIS A 174 -23.46 -12.40 -20.38
C HIS A 174 -23.03 -11.01 -19.91
N LEU A 175 -22.82 -10.79 -18.60
CA LEU A 175 -22.47 -9.49 -18.05
C LEU A 175 -20.95 -9.34 -17.96
N GLY A 176 -20.31 -9.00 -19.09
CA GLY A 176 -18.89 -8.63 -19.15
C GLY A 176 -17.95 -9.69 -19.74
N LEU A 177 -16.82 -9.23 -20.27
CA LEU A 177 -15.81 -10.05 -20.96
C LEU A 177 -14.99 -10.93 -20.01
N ILE A 178 -14.87 -10.54 -18.74
CA ILE A 178 -14.15 -11.27 -17.69
C ILE A 178 -15.11 -11.45 -16.52
N GLN A 179 -15.38 -12.70 -16.17
CA GLN A 179 -16.29 -13.08 -15.09
C GLN A 179 -15.47 -13.29 -13.81
N VAL A 180 -15.52 -12.34 -12.88
CA VAL A 180 -14.90 -12.46 -11.56
C VAL A 180 -16.01 -12.65 -10.54
N PRO A 181 -16.29 -13.87 -10.07
CA PRO A 181 -17.33 -14.10 -9.09
C PRO A 181 -16.82 -13.68 -7.70
N LEU A 182 -17.03 -12.40 -7.39
CA LEU A 182 -16.80 -11.87 -6.06
C LEU A 182 -18.06 -12.08 -5.23
N LYS A 183 -17.91 -12.63 -4.02
CA LYS A 183 -18.98 -12.54 -3.02
C LYS A 183 -19.13 -11.07 -2.65
N VAL A 184 -20.19 -10.45 -3.13
CA VAL A 184 -20.56 -9.09 -2.75
C VAL A 184 -21.57 -9.15 -1.61
N LYS A 185 -21.44 -8.20 -0.68
CA LYS A 185 -22.38 -8.04 0.42
C LYS A 185 -23.70 -7.50 -0.09
N ASP A 186 -24.81 -7.93 0.49
CA ASP A 186 -26.11 -7.35 0.20
C ASP A 186 -26.30 -5.98 0.90
N ILE A 187 -27.38 -5.27 0.57
CA ILE A 187 -27.65 -3.96 1.16
C ILE A 187 -27.78 -4.02 2.70
N PRO A 188 -28.51 -4.98 3.31
CA PRO A 188 -28.49 -5.16 4.76
C PRO A 188 -27.10 -5.33 5.37
N GLU A 189 -26.26 -6.22 4.81
CA GLU A 189 -24.88 -6.43 5.25
C GLU A 189 -24.07 -5.13 5.16
N LEU A 190 -24.18 -4.39 4.05
CA LEU A 190 -23.49 -3.10 3.88
C LEU A 190 -23.96 -2.05 4.91
N LYS A 191 -25.25 -2.01 5.24
CA LYS A 191 -25.77 -1.08 6.26
C LYS A 191 -25.22 -1.39 7.66
N GLU A 192 -25.02 -2.66 7.97
CA GLU A 192 -24.41 -3.08 9.23
C GLU A 192 -22.93 -2.70 9.27
N ASP A 193 -22.19 -2.96 8.20
CA ASP A 193 -20.74 -2.69 8.13
C ASP A 193 -20.39 -1.20 8.09
N PHE A 194 -21.25 -0.37 7.49
CA PHE A 194 -21.05 1.07 7.32
C PHE A 194 -22.07 1.88 8.13
N SER A 195 -22.40 1.38 9.32
CA SER A 195 -23.35 2.04 10.23
C SER A 195 -22.95 3.49 10.56
N GLU A 196 -21.65 3.80 10.51
CA GLU A 196 -21.05 5.11 10.73
C GLU A 196 -21.39 6.13 9.64
N LEU A 197 -21.82 5.67 8.45
CA LEU A 197 -22.30 6.53 7.36
C LEU A 197 -23.80 6.81 7.45
N GLY A 198 -24.44 6.44 8.56
CA GLY A 198 -25.84 6.70 8.83
C GLY A 198 -26.17 8.20 8.83
N LEU A 199 -27.39 8.55 8.42
CA LEU A 199 -27.87 9.95 8.34
C LEU A 199 -27.91 10.68 9.69
N ASN A 200 -27.75 9.94 10.79
CA ASN A 200 -27.74 10.44 12.17
C ASN A 200 -26.32 10.64 12.73
N ILE A 201 -25.28 10.47 11.90
CA ILE A 201 -23.88 10.58 12.27
C ILE A 201 -23.24 11.65 11.38
N GLY A 202 -22.57 12.61 12.01
CA GLY A 202 -21.89 13.69 11.30
C GLY A 202 -20.72 13.17 10.46
N GLN A 203 -20.58 13.71 9.26
CA GLN A 203 -19.57 13.31 8.27
C GLN A 203 -18.86 14.52 7.68
N LEU A 204 -17.53 14.46 7.64
CA LEU A 204 -16.70 15.45 7.00
C LEU A 204 -16.88 15.37 5.47
N GLY A 205 -17.00 16.52 4.80
CA GLY A 205 -17.37 16.66 3.38
C GLY A 205 -18.88 16.71 3.10
N ILE A 206 -19.73 16.48 4.10
CA ILE A 206 -21.20 16.54 3.99
C ILE A 206 -21.76 17.60 4.95
N ASP A 207 -21.53 17.42 6.25
CA ASP A 207 -22.09 18.24 7.32
C ASP A 207 -21.26 19.49 7.64
N ASP A 208 -20.10 19.63 7.01
CA ASP A 208 -19.24 20.82 6.96
C ASP A 208 -19.55 21.74 5.77
N SER A 209 -20.56 21.41 4.95
CA SER A 209 -20.98 22.23 3.82
C SER A 209 -21.59 23.57 4.28
N ALA A 210 -21.44 24.61 3.45
CA ALA A 210 -21.73 26.02 3.76
C ALA A 210 -23.15 26.36 4.26
N GLN A 211 -24.08 25.40 4.27
CA GLN A 211 -25.46 25.56 4.74
C GLN A 211 -25.63 25.27 6.25
N VAL A 212 -24.62 24.67 6.89
CA VAL A 212 -24.54 24.44 8.34
C VAL A 212 -23.32 25.22 8.85
N PRO A 213 -23.37 25.92 10.00
CA PRO A 213 -22.19 26.57 10.56
C PRO A 213 -21.04 25.56 10.70
N PRO A 214 -19.96 25.65 9.88
CA PRO A 214 -18.90 24.63 9.83
C PRO A 214 -18.15 24.50 11.17
N GLU A 215 -18.23 25.57 11.97
CA GLU A 215 -17.44 25.81 13.16
C GLU A 215 -17.71 24.85 14.32
N PHE A 216 -18.80 24.07 14.31
CA PHE A 216 -19.11 23.15 15.42
C PHE A 216 -18.67 21.70 15.18
N PHE A 217 -18.93 21.14 13.99
CA PHE A 217 -18.57 19.74 13.74
C PHE A 217 -17.09 19.59 13.35
N GLU A 218 -16.60 20.38 12.38
CA GLU A 218 -15.24 20.22 11.87
C GLU A 218 -14.20 20.48 12.97
N ASN A 219 -14.35 21.56 13.75
CA ASN A 219 -13.42 21.91 14.82
C ASN A 219 -13.34 20.84 15.91
N GLU A 220 -14.49 20.32 16.36
CA GLU A 220 -14.51 19.23 17.34
C GLU A 220 -13.94 17.93 16.73
N HIS A 221 -14.25 17.63 15.47
CA HIS A 221 -13.69 16.47 14.76
C HIS A 221 -12.18 16.55 14.65
N VAL A 222 -11.61 17.72 14.30
CA VAL A 222 -10.16 17.97 14.27
C VAL A 222 -9.56 17.78 15.67
N ARG A 223 -10.19 18.30 16.71
CA ARG A 223 -9.72 18.15 18.10
C ARG A 223 -9.69 16.69 18.55
N VAL A 224 -10.71 15.90 18.17
CA VAL A 224 -10.72 14.44 18.41
C VAL A 224 -9.60 13.76 17.65
N GLY A 225 -9.40 14.10 16.37
CA GLY A 225 -8.31 13.54 15.55
C GLY A 225 -6.93 13.80 16.14
N GLN A 226 -6.68 15.02 16.65
CA GLN A 226 -5.43 15.36 17.35
C GLN A 226 -5.22 14.51 18.61
N LYS A 227 -6.28 14.24 19.37
CA LYS A 227 -6.21 13.36 20.55
C LYS A 227 -5.87 11.93 20.15
N VAL A 228 -6.50 11.40 19.10
CA VAL A 228 -6.22 10.06 18.56
C VAL A 228 -4.75 9.93 18.15
N LEU A 229 -4.20 10.94 17.46
CA LEU A 229 -2.79 10.99 17.09
C LEU A 229 -1.88 11.07 18.33
N ALA A 230 -2.24 11.86 19.33
CA ALA A 230 -1.46 11.96 20.57
C ALA A 230 -1.39 10.62 21.33
N GLU A 231 -2.46 9.82 21.28
CA GLU A 231 -2.52 8.49 21.87
C GLU A 231 -1.78 7.42 21.05
N GLN A 232 -1.40 7.72 19.80
CA GLN A 232 -0.71 6.80 18.89
C GLN A 232 -1.45 5.46 18.73
N ASP A 233 -2.78 5.49 18.69
CA ASP A 233 -3.63 4.29 18.62
C ASP A 233 -4.17 4.06 17.20
N SER A 234 -3.67 3.03 16.54
CA SER A 234 -4.02 2.70 15.15
C SER A 234 -5.48 2.26 15.00
N ALA A 235 -6.02 1.53 15.98
CA ALA A 235 -7.41 1.07 15.94
C ALA A 235 -8.37 2.26 16.13
N ALA A 236 -8.06 3.15 17.07
CA ALA A 236 -8.82 4.39 17.24
C ALA A 236 -8.74 5.29 16.00
N ALA A 237 -7.57 5.40 15.37
CA ALA A 237 -7.40 6.13 14.12
C ALA A 237 -8.25 5.56 12.98
N GLN A 238 -8.29 4.23 12.82
CA GLN A 238 -9.15 3.59 11.82
C GLN A 238 -10.64 3.84 12.06
N GLN A 239 -11.09 3.84 13.32
CA GLN A 239 -12.48 4.16 13.65
C GLN A 239 -12.80 5.63 13.40
N TYR A 240 -11.90 6.53 13.79
CA TYR A 240 -12.05 7.97 13.60
C TYR A 240 -12.23 8.35 12.13
N VAL A 241 -11.41 7.81 11.21
CA VAL A 241 -11.46 8.19 9.79
C VAL A 241 -12.69 7.69 9.04
N ARG A 242 -13.53 6.81 9.65
CA ARG A 242 -14.78 6.33 9.03
C ARG A 242 -15.79 7.44 8.78
N GLN A 243 -15.73 8.53 9.56
CA GLN A 243 -16.57 9.72 9.40
C GLN A 243 -15.89 10.81 8.56
N GLY A 244 -14.81 10.45 7.86
CA GLY A 244 -13.98 11.37 7.09
C GLY A 244 -12.74 11.83 7.85
N CYS A 245 -11.75 12.31 7.09
CA CYS A 245 -10.42 12.65 7.58
C CYS A 245 -10.06 14.09 7.23
N PRO A 246 -9.86 14.97 8.22
CA PRO A 246 -9.43 16.35 7.99
C PRO A 246 -8.12 16.39 7.20
N THR A 247 -8.02 17.31 6.24
CA THR A 247 -6.84 17.42 5.36
C THR A 247 -5.56 17.65 6.16
N ALA A 248 -5.61 18.50 7.19
CA ALA A 248 -4.45 18.81 8.04
C ALA A 248 -3.93 17.60 8.85
N LEU A 249 -4.75 16.58 9.10
CA LEU A 249 -4.38 15.41 9.89
C LEU A 249 -4.17 14.15 9.05
N ARG A 250 -4.45 14.23 7.73
CA ARG A 250 -4.53 13.06 6.86
C ARG A 250 -3.23 12.28 6.79
N ALA A 251 -2.09 12.96 6.58
CA ALA A 251 -0.80 12.28 6.47
C ALA A 251 -0.49 11.46 7.73
N ASP A 252 -0.63 12.06 8.91
CA ASP A 252 -0.32 11.42 10.19
C ASP A 252 -1.28 10.29 10.54
N LEU A 253 -2.59 10.47 10.28
CA LEU A 253 -3.60 9.45 10.54
C LEU A 253 -3.41 8.23 9.64
N TRP A 254 -3.16 8.43 8.35
CA TRP A 254 -2.90 7.33 7.42
C TRP A 254 -1.60 6.60 7.75
N ALA A 255 -0.54 7.32 8.11
CA ALA A 255 0.70 6.72 8.59
C ALA A 255 0.46 5.84 9.83
N LEU A 256 -0.32 6.33 10.81
CA LEU A 256 -0.68 5.58 12.01
C LEU A 256 -1.56 4.35 11.72
N ILE A 257 -2.55 4.49 10.83
CA ILE A 257 -3.46 3.41 10.41
C ILE A 257 -2.70 2.29 9.69
N LEU A 258 -1.81 2.66 8.77
CA LEU A 258 -0.99 1.72 8.02
C LEU A 258 0.21 1.22 8.83
N ASN A 259 0.43 1.79 10.02
CA ASN A 259 1.58 1.54 10.88
C ASN A 259 2.92 1.75 10.15
N ILE A 260 2.97 2.80 9.34
CA ILE A 260 4.14 3.25 8.57
C ILE A 260 4.83 4.35 9.34
N SER A 261 6.16 4.32 9.33
CA SER A 261 6.99 5.37 9.92
C SER A 261 8.28 5.46 9.14
N ASN A 262 8.86 6.65 9.03
CA ASN A 262 10.13 6.85 8.35
C ASN A 262 11.26 6.39 9.25
N GLN A 263 11.70 5.15 9.10
CA GLN A 263 12.86 4.63 9.80
C GLN A 263 14.15 5.12 9.10
N PRO A 264 15.28 5.20 9.81
CA PRO A 264 16.57 5.56 9.20
C PRO A 264 16.93 4.66 8.00
N GLU A 265 16.51 3.39 8.03
CA GLU A 265 16.69 2.44 6.94
C GLU A 265 15.90 2.85 5.68
N ASP A 266 14.70 3.40 5.84
CA ASP A 266 13.86 3.86 4.71
C ASP A 266 14.48 5.08 4.03
N ILE A 267 15.02 6.01 4.83
CA ILE A 267 15.74 7.20 4.33
C ILE A 267 16.98 6.75 3.55
N LEU A 268 17.76 5.82 4.10
CA LEU A 268 18.93 5.28 3.43
C LEU A 268 18.57 4.56 2.12
N TYR A 269 17.49 3.79 2.13
CA TYR A 269 16.99 3.10 0.94
C TYR A 269 16.55 4.10 -0.14
N TYR A 270 15.84 5.16 0.23
CA TYR A 270 15.47 6.23 -0.70
C TYR A 270 16.70 6.93 -1.29
N GLU A 271 17.70 7.29 -0.48
CA GLU A 271 18.94 7.90 -0.97
C GLU A 271 19.72 6.95 -1.89
N GLN A 272 19.71 5.65 -1.60
CA GLN A 272 20.30 4.65 -2.48
C GLN A 272 19.55 4.55 -3.82
N LEU A 273 18.21 4.54 -3.79
CA LEU A 273 17.38 4.56 -5.00
C LEU A 273 17.64 5.81 -5.83
N LYS A 274 17.65 6.99 -5.20
CA LYS A 274 18.00 8.27 -5.84
C LYS A 274 19.38 8.20 -6.49
N SER A 275 20.38 7.65 -5.80
CA SER A 275 21.72 7.46 -6.36
C SER A 275 21.71 6.54 -7.58
N ASN A 276 20.96 5.43 -7.51
CA ASN A 276 20.81 4.50 -8.64
C ASN A 276 20.14 5.17 -9.83
N VAL A 277 19.06 5.92 -9.61
CA VAL A 277 18.35 6.69 -10.64
C VAL A 277 19.23 7.76 -11.24
N ILE A 278 20.16 8.38 -10.52
CA ILE A 278 21.11 9.33 -11.10
C ILE A 278 22.15 8.60 -11.95
N GLN A 279 22.70 7.50 -11.44
CA GLN A 279 23.83 6.79 -12.05
C GLN A 279 23.46 5.94 -13.26
N HIS A 280 22.24 5.37 -13.31
CA HIS A 280 21.86 4.36 -14.29
C HIS A 280 20.65 4.78 -15.11
N ASP A 281 20.85 4.79 -16.43
CA ASP A 281 19.80 4.99 -17.43
C ASP A 281 19.21 3.64 -17.80
N LEU A 282 17.92 3.46 -17.50
CA LEU A 282 17.18 2.24 -17.76
C LEU A 282 16.15 2.51 -18.85
N LEU A 283 16.11 1.66 -19.87
CA LEU A 283 15.09 1.74 -20.93
C LEU A 283 13.66 1.73 -20.36
N VAL A 284 13.46 1.01 -19.26
CA VAL A 284 12.16 0.89 -18.61
C VAL A 284 11.63 2.24 -18.10
N ASP A 285 12.52 3.18 -17.74
CA ASP A 285 12.12 4.50 -17.24
C ASP A 285 11.38 5.28 -18.35
N SER A 286 11.93 5.27 -19.57
CA SER A 286 11.29 5.85 -20.77
C SER A 286 9.95 5.20 -21.11
N LEU A 287 9.84 3.88 -20.90
CA LEU A 287 8.59 3.15 -21.16
C LEU A 287 7.53 3.44 -20.10
N ILE A 288 7.90 3.52 -18.82
CA ILE A 288 7.01 3.92 -17.73
C ILE A 288 6.51 5.34 -17.97
N TYR A 289 7.42 6.26 -18.29
CA TYR A 289 7.04 7.64 -18.59
C TYR A 289 6.05 7.71 -19.76
N LYS A 290 6.30 6.94 -20.84
CA LYS A 290 5.38 6.88 -21.98
C LYS A 290 4.03 6.28 -21.62
N ASP A 291 4.01 5.20 -20.83
CA ASP A 291 2.77 4.54 -20.41
C ASP A 291 1.93 5.48 -19.55
N VAL A 292 2.55 6.14 -18.57
CA VAL A 292 1.93 7.19 -17.77
C VAL A 292 1.36 8.29 -18.67
N LYS A 293 2.14 8.81 -19.62
CA LYS A 293 1.64 9.86 -20.54
C LYS A 293 0.48 9.42 -21.42
N LEU A 294 0.38 8.15 -21.77
CA LEU A 294 -0.70 7.65 -22.63
C LEU A 294 -1.95 7.25 -21.83
N THR A 295 -1.80 6.88 -20.55
CA THR A 295 -2.88 6.31 -19.73
C THR A 295 -3.43 7.28 -18.70
N ALA A 296 -2.59 8.18 -18.17
CA ALA A 296 -2.92 9.04 -17.03
C ALA A 296 -3.11 10.52 -17.38
N SER A 297 -2.51 11.03 -18.47
CA SER A 297 -2.52 12.48 -18.79
C SER A 297 -3.90 13.11 -19.04
N ASN A 298 -4.95 12.29 -19.17
CA ASN A 298 -6.32 12.76 -19.41
C ASN A 298 -7.19 12.64 -18.15
N ASP A 299 -6.61 12.26 -17.00
CA ASP A 299 -7.30 12.09 -15.74
C ASP A 299 -6.56 12.84 -14.64
N ASP A 300 -7.03 14.05 -14.34
CA ASP A 300 -6.52 14.93 -13.28
C ASP A 300 -6.58 14.28 -11.88
N TYR A 301 -7.26 13.13 -11.73
CA TYR A 301 -7.32 12.36 -10.49
C TYR A 301 -6.37 11.16 -10.46
N TYR A 302 -5.69 10.85 -11.57
CA TYR A 302 -4.77 9.70 -11.62
C TYR A 302 -3.56 9.91 -10.69
N PHE A 303 -3.05 11.15 -10.64
CA PHE A 303 -2.00 11.57 -9.72
C PHE A 303 -2.54 12.59 -8.71
N VAL A 304 -3.20 12.11 -7.66
CA VAL A 304 -3.86 12.94 -6.62
C VAL A 304 -2.90 13.89 -5.85
N PHE A 305 -1.60 13.79 -6.07
CA PHE A 305 -0.57 14.68 -5.50
C PHE A 305 0.32 15.33 -6.55
N GLU A 306 -0.07 15.28 -7.82
CA GLU A 306 0.65 15.92 -8.93
C GLU A 306 0.90 17.41 -8.64
N ASP A 307 -0.10 18.10 -8.10
CA ASP A 307 -0.02 19.49 -7.68
C ASP A 307 1.08 19.75 -6.62
N TYR A 308 1.35 18.78 -5.74
CA TYR A 308 2.42 18.89 -4.74
C TYR A 308 3.81 18.62 -5.33
N LEU A 309 3.88 17.87 -6.44
CA LEU A 309 5.12 17.65 -7.20
C LEU A 309 5.44 18.87 -8.08
N TYR A 310 4.41 19.60 -8.54
CA TYR A 310 4.54 20.81 -9.35
C TYR A 310 4.66 22.12 -8.56
N GLN A 311 4.42 22.08 -7.24
CA GLN A 311 4.70 23.21 -6.34
C GLN A 311 6.21 23.35 -6.10
N VAL A 312 6.91 23.97 -7.06
CA VAL A 312 8.25 24.54 -6.88
C VAL A 312 8.13 26.05 -6.69
#